data_AF-A0A1F7V9K3-F1
#
_entry.id   AF-A0A1F7V9K3-F1
#
_cell.length_a   1.000
_cell.length_b   1.000
_cell.length_c   1.000
_cell.angle_alpha   90.00
_cell.angle_beta   90.00
_cell.angle_gamma   90.00
#
_symmetry.space_group_name_H-M   'P 1'
#
loop_
_entity.id
_entity.type
_entity.pdbx_description
1 polymer ?
#
loop_
_entity_poly.entity_id
_entity_poly.type
_entity_poly.pdbx_seq_one_letter_code
_entity_poly.pdbx_strand_id
1 'polypeptide(L)'
;MEIKLKSFGFAKNQEKKHVGGWGEVVTDLVIEKQYEDALLGLDDYSHLLVIYWMHEVNIQEMRHVPQGKVGVVPEVGIFACRCPQRPNPIGVSTVRVLGIEDNIITVEGLDIINDTPILDIKPYTPQYDVVDSVKVPDWVNRLDY
;
A
#
# COMPACT_ATOMS: atom_id res chain seq x y z
N MET A 1 -20.43 15.12 -1.89
CA MET A 1 -19.27 15.74 -2.55
C MET A 1 -18.51 14.62 -3.22
N GLU A 2 -18.20 14.74 -4.51
CA GLU A 2 -17.38 13.77 -5.27
C GLU A 2 -15.95 14.32 -5.37
N ILE A 3 -14.96 13.45 -5.24
CA ILE A 3 -13.54 13.80 -5.34
C ILE A 3 -12.97 13.03 -6.53
N LYS A 4 -12.24 13.74 -7.40
CA LYS A 4 -11.49 13.13 -8.50
C LYS A 4 -10.02 13.10 -8.13
N LEU A 5 -9.43 11.91 -8.15
CA LEU A 5 -8.00 11.70 -7.93
C LEU A 5 -7.31 11.46 -9.27
N LYS A 6 -6.09 11.98 -9.41
CA LYS A 6 -5.21 11.70 -10.54
C LYS A 6 -3.97 11.02 -9.99
N SER A 7 -3.61 9.86 -10.53
CA SER A 7 -2.31 9.25 -10.24
C SER A 7 -1.19 10.11 -10.80
N PHE A 8 -0.03 10.04 -10.17
CA PHE A 8 1.17 10.77 -10.60
C PHE A 8 2.35 9.82 -10.92
N GLY A 9 2.09 8.52 -10.90
CA GLY A 9 3.02 7.45 -11.21
C GLY A 9 2.33 6.09 -11.18
N PHE A 10 3.10 5.04 -11.42
CA PHE A 10 2.62 3.66 -11.38
C PHE A 10 3.72 2.73 -10.88
N ALA A 11 3.30 1.56 -10.37
CA ALA A 11 4.19 0.50 -9.93
C ALA A 11 4.69 -0.35 -11.10
N LYS A 12 5.97 -0.72 -11.08
CA LYS A 12 6.56 -1.65 -12.05
C LYS A 12 7.27 -2.79 -11.30
N ASN A 13 6.74 -4.00 -11.45
CA ASN A 13 7.26 -5.23 -10.86
C ASN A 13 6.83 -6.47 -11.68
N GLN A 14 7.10 -7.68 -11.21
CA GLN A 14 6.70 -8.93 -11.87
C GLN A 14 5.39 -9.50 -11.34
N GLU A 15 4.76 -8.85 -10.35
CA GLU A 15 3.61 -9.35 -9.63
C GLU A 15 2.33 -9.11 -10.43
N LYS A 16 1.72 -10.18 -10.94
CA LYS A 16 0.43 -10.12 -11.67
C LYS A 16 -0.76 -10.54 -10.82
N LYS A 17 -0.51 -11.38 -9.83
CA LYS A 17 -1.46 -11.84 -8.82
C LYS A 17 -0.66 -12.51 -7.71
N HIS A 18 -0.71 -11.94 -6.51
CA HIS A 18 0.09 -12.43 -5.40
C HIS A 18 -0.70 -12.28 -4.09
N VAL A 19 -0.50 -13.23 -3.17
CA VAL A 19 -1.21 -13.27 -1.88
C VAL A 19 -0.20 -13.64 -0.80
N GLY A 20 0.07 -12.70 0.11
CA GLY A 20 1.03 -12.86 1.21
C GLY A 20 2.49 -12.87 0.74
N GLY A 21 3.45 -12.70 1.65
CA GLY A 21 4.87 -12.78 1.29
C GLY A 21 5.34 -11.63 0.40
N TRP A 22 4.80 -10.42 0.62
CA TRP A 22 5.18 -9.22 -0.12
C TRP A 22 6.47 -8.58 0.40
N GLY A 23 6.96 -9.02 1.57
CA GLY A 23 8.08 -8.39 2.28
C GLY A 23 9.39 -8.31 1.49
N GLU A 24 9.62 -9.22 0.55
CA GLU A 24 10.83 -9.27 -0.30
C GLU A 24 10.56 -8.78 -1.74
N VAL A 25 9.34 -8.33 -2.04
CA VAL A 25 8.99 -7.86 -3.37
C VAL A 25 9.62 -6.49 -3.60
N VAL A 26 10.54 -6.44 -4.56
CA VAL A 26 11.14 -5.20 -5.07
C VAL A 26 10.26 -4.63 -6.17
N THR A 27 9.91 -3.36 -6.05
CA THR A 27 9.05 -2.63 -6.98
C THR A 27 9.65 -1.27 -7.30
N ASP A 28 9.65 -0.90 -8.57
CA ASP A 28 9.96 0.46 -8.99
C ASP A 28 8.68 1.29 -9.01
N LEU A 29 8.67 2.42 -8.32
CA LEU A 29 7.65 3.45 -8.46
C LEU A 29 8.11 4.41 -9.56
N VAL A 30 7.49 4.34 -10.73
CA VAL A 30 7.80 5.20 -11.87
C VAL A 30 6.92 6.43 -11.79
N ILE A 31 7.50 7.55 -11.35
CA ILE A 31 6.81 8.83 -11.17
C ILE A 31 6.81 9.61 -12.50
N GLU A 32 5.74 10.33 -12.82
CA GLU A 32 5.73 11.17 -14.02
C GLU A 32 6.85 12.22 -13.92
N LYS A 33 7.63 12.39 -15.00
CA LYS A 33 8.79 13.29 -15.07
C LYS A 33 8.53 14.72 -14.58
N GLN A 34 7.30 15.23 -14.73
CA GLN A 34 6.94 16.57 -14.25
C GLN A 34 6.97 16.74 -12.73
N TYR A 35 6.98 15.64 -11.96
CA TYR A 35 7.09 15.63 -10.50
C TYR A 35 8.46 15.17 -10.00
N GLU A 36 9.46 15.01 -10.87
CA GLU A 36 10.80 14.53 -10.50
C GLU A 36 11.45 15.41 -9.40
N ASP A 37 11.34 16.73 -9.53
CA ASP A 37 11.87 17.69 -8.56
C ASP A 37 11.23 17.54 -7.16
N ALA A 38 10.01 17.00 -7.08
CA ALA A 38 9.31 16.75 -5.81
C ALA A 38 9.90 15.57 -5.02
N LEU A 39 10.83 14.80 -5.61
CA LEU A 39 11.52 13.68 -4.95
C LEU A 39 12.78 14.13 -4.19
N LEU A 40 13.18 15.40 -4.31
CA LEU A 40 14.38 15.93 -3.66
C LEU A 40 14.35 15.72 -2.13
N GLY A 41 15.40 15.08 -1.60
CA GLY A 41 15.57 14.81 -0.17
C GLY A 41 14.80 13.58 0.34
N LEU A 42 14.12 12.85 -0.54
CA LEU A 42 13.41 11.63 -0.16
C LEU A 42 14.37 10.46 0.14
N ASP A 43 15.60 10.52 -0.37
CA ASP A 43 16.69 9.58 -0.16
C ASP A 43 17.29 9.61 1.26
N ASP A 44 17.06 10.70 2.01
CA ASP A 44 17.39 10.77 3.45
C ASP A 44 16.49 9.87 4.32
N TYR A 45 15.37 9.37 3.78
CA TYR A 45 14.42 8.52 4.49
C TYR A 45 14.61 7.05 4.14
N SER A 46 14.74 6.21 5.17
CA SER A 46 14.82 4.76 4.97
C SER A 46 13.49 4.11 4.54
N HIS A 47 12.35 4.75 4.87
CA HIS A 47 11.03 4.21 4.63
C HIS A 47 10.05 5.29 4.18
N LEU A 48 9.08 4.88 3.36
CA LEU A 48 8.01 5.72 2.84
C LEU A 48 6.65 5.09 3.13
N LEU A 49 5.64 5.93 3.29
CA LEU A 49 4.24 5.56 3.13
C LEU A 49 3.86 5.78 1.67
N VAL A 50 3.46 4.72 0.97
CA VAL A 50 2.99 4.78 -0.42
C VAL A 50 1.48 4.59 -0.41
N ILE A 51 0.76 5.51 -1.02
CA ILE A 51 -0.70 5.48 -1.16
C ILE A 51 -1.03 5.20 -2.62
N TYR A 52 -1.85 4.18 -2.87
CA TYR A 52 -2.07 3.67 -4.22
C TYR A 52 -3.54 3.28 -4.45
N TRP A 53 -3.94 3.19 -5.71
CA TRP A 53 -5.29 2.79 -6.12
C TRP A 53 -5.28 1.34 -6.60
N MET A 54 -5.97 0.44 -5.89
CA MET A 54 -6.08 -0.97 -6.29
C MET A 54 -7.06 -1.10 -7.47
N HIS A 55 -6.58 -0.72 -8.65
CA HIS A 55 -7.34 -0.48 -9.88
C HIS A 55 -8.09 -1.70 -10.43
N GLU A 56 -7.67 -2.92 -10.11
CA GLU A 56 -8.40 -4.14 -10.49
C GLU A 56 -9.56 -4.49 -9.54
N VAL A 57 -9.71 -3.78 -8.44
CA VAL A 57 -10.80 -4.01 -7.48
C VAL A 57 -12.06 -3.34 -7.99
N ASN A 58 -12.96 -4.16 -8.53
CA ASN A 58 -14.22 -3.75 -9.14
C ASN A 58 -15.46 -4.11 -8.31
N ILE A 59 -15.25 -4.64 -7.10
CA ILE A 59 -16.32 -5.02 -6.18
C ILE A 59 -16.20 -4.24 -4.87
N GLN A 60 -17.37 -3.94 -4.30
CA GLN A 60 -17.49 -3.35 -2.96
C GLN A 60 -18.25 -4.32 -2.07
N GLU A 61 -17.73 -4.56 -0.88
CA GLU A 61 -18.37 -5.39 0.14
C GLU A 61 -18.55 -4.60 1.43
N MET A 62 -19.65 -4.87 2.14
CA MET A 62 -19.89 -4.26 3.46
C MET A 62 -19.23 -5.05 4.59
N ARG A 63 -19.03 -6.35 4.39
CA ARG A 63 -18.41 -7.28 5.33
C ARG A 63 -17.57 -8.28 4.55
N HIS A 64 -16.48 -8.74 5.14
CA HIS A 64 -15.58 -9.71 4.55
C HIS A 64 -14.94 -10.58 5.64
N VAL A 65 -14.53 -11.79 5.27
CA VAL A 65 -13.66 -12.63 6.11
C VAL A 65 -12.21 -12.35 5.69
N PRO A 66 -11.38 -11.69 6.52
CA PRO A 66 -10.03 -11.29 6.13
C PRO A 66 -9.21 -12.45 5.55
N GLN A 67 -8.55 -12.21 4.41
CA GLN A 67 -7.78 -13.21 3.65
C GLN A 67 -8.58 -14.47 3.24
N GLY A 68 -9.92 -14.44 3.28
CA GLY A 68 -10.76 -15.61 3.00
C GLY A 68 -10.65 -16.73 4.04
N LYS A 69 -10.08 -16.45 5.22
CA LYS A 69 -9.78 -17.44 6.27
C LYS A 69 -11.04 -17.86 7.07
N VAL A 70 -12.04 -18.42 6.39
CA VAL A 70 -13.32 -18.85 6.98
C VAL A 70 -13.09 -19.87 8.09
N GLY A 71 -13.72 -19.65 9.25
CA GLY A 71 -13.59 -20.50 10.43
C GLY A 71 -12.32 -20.26 11.25
N VAL A 72 -11.32 -19.55 10.70
CA VAL A 72 -10.10 -19.16 11.42
C VAL A 72 -10.22 -17.75 11.96
N VAL A 73 -10.81 -16.81 11.20
CA VAL A 73 -11.06 -15.42 11.63
C VAL A 73 -12.54 -15.06 11.45
N PRO A 74 -13.08 -14.09 12.22
CA PRO A 74 -14.48 -13.68 12.08
C PRO A 74 -14.74 -12.95 10.75
N GLU A 75 -15.98 -13.00 10.29
CA GLU A 75 -16.48 -12.01 9.34
C GLU A 75 -16.59 -10.65 10.05
N VAL A 76 -16.00 -9.61 9.47
CA VAL A 76 -16.00 -8.25 10.03
C VAL A 76 -16.46 -7.24 8.99
N GLY A 77 -16.88 -6.06 9.43
CA GLY A 77 -17.15 -4.95 8.50
C GLY A 77 -15.90 -4.58 7.71
N ILE A 78 -16.05 -4.16 6.45
CA ILE A 78 -14.91 -3.89 5.55
C ILE A 78 -13.93 -2.85 6.10
N PHE A 79 -14.41 -1.92 6.92
CA PHE A 79 -13.56 -0.90 7.57
C PHE A 79 -12.80 -1.42 8.79
N ALA A 80 -13.16 -2.59 9.33
CA ALA A 80 -12.46 -3.25 10.43
C ALA A 80 -11.31 -4.16 9.96
N CYS A 81 -11.09 -4.29 8.65
CA CYS A 81 -9.96 -5.00 8.05
C CYS A 81 -9.29 -4.16 6.96
N ARG A 82 -8.18 -4.67 6.41
CA ARG A 82 -7.40 -4.04 5.32
C ARG A 82 -7.73 -4.62 3.93
N CYS A 83 -8.87 -5.30 3.80
CA CYS A 83 -9.26 -5.93 2.53
C CYS A 83 -9.55 -4.88 1.44
N PRO A 84 -9.31 -5.22 0.17
CA PRO A 84 -9.34 -4.26 -0.93
C PRO A 84 -10.75 -3.81 -1.36
N GLN A 85 -11.79 -4.62 -1.13
CA GLN A 85 -13.19 -4.45 -1.61
C GLN A 85 -13.96 -3.31 -0.92
N ARG A 86 -13.31 -2.15 -0.79
CA ARG A 86 -13.79 -0.95 -0.10
C ARG A 86 -14.53 -0.04 -1.08
N PRO A 87 -15.36 0.91 -0.60
CA PRO A 87 -15.99 1.91 -1.47
C PRO A 87 -14.99 2.74 -2.29
N ASN A 88 -13.81 3.00 -1.72
CA ASN A 88 -12.65 3.55 -2.43
C ASN A 88 -11.48 2.60 -2.19
N PRO A 89 -11.04 1.80 -3.18
CA PRO A 89 -9.96 0.82 -3.04
C PRO A 89 -8.58 1.49 -2.97
N ILE A 90 -8.41 2.36 -1.97
CA ILE A 90 -7.14 3.02 -1.64
C ILE A 90 -6.38 2.12 -0.66
N GLY A 91 -5.17 1.74 -1.05
CA GLY A 91 -4.23 1.05 -0.19
C GLY A 91 -3.15 1.99 0.35
N VAL A 92 -2.49 1.55 1.41
CA VAL A 92 -1.37 2.25 2.02
C VAL A 92 -0.38 1.22 2.55
N SER A 93 0.90 1.40 2.23
CA SER A 93 1.96 0.49 2.67
C SER A 93 3.18 1.28 3.12
N THR A 94 3.79 0.84 4.21
CA THR A 94 5.10 1.33 4.64
C THR A 94 6.14 0.45 3.96
N VAL A 95 6.98 1.06 3.13
CA VAL A 95 7.97 0.35 2.30
C VAL A 95 9.36 0.86 2.59
N ARG A 96 10.37 0.01 2.39
CA ARG A 96 11.76 0.38 2.52
C ARG A 96 12.26 0.99 1.21
N VAL A 97 13.00 2.09 1.29
CA VAL A 97 13.69 2.69 0.13
C VAL A 97 14.98 1.93 -0.12
N LEU A 98 15.19 1.49 -1.36
CA LEU A 98 16.43 0.86 -1.82
C LEU A 98 17.29 1.82 -2.64
N GLY A 99 16.67 2.76 -3.35
CA GLY A 99 17.36 3.79 -4.12
C GLY A 99 16.38 4.72 -4.82
N ILE A 100 16.86 5.89 -5.20
CA ILE A 100 16.13 6.87 -6.00
C ILE A 100 17.06 7.34 -7.12
N GLU A 101 16.61 7.18 -8.36
CA GLU A 101 17.34 7.61 -9.55
C GLU A 101 16.36 8.31 -10.50
N ASP A 102 16.65 9.58 -10.82
CA ASP A 102 15.74 10.47 -11.55
C ASP A 102 14.31 10.46 -10.97
N ASN A 103 13.33 9.96 -11.75
CA ASN A 103 11.92 9.88 -11.41
C ASN A 103 11.48 8.48 -10.95
N ILE A 104 12.43 7.63 -10.54
CA ILE A 104 12.20 6.24 -10.15
C ILE A 104 12.62 6.05 -8.70
N ILE A 105 11.71 5.51 -7.89
CA ILE A 105 11.97 5.12 -6.50
C ILE A 105 11.89 3.60 -6.44
N THR A 106 13.02 2.93 -6.18
CA THR A 106 13.05 1.48 -5.98
C THR A 106 12.78 1.18 -4.51
N VAL A 107 11.75 0.38 -4.24
CA VAL A 107 11.30 0.05 -2.88
C VAL A 107 11.16 -1.45 -2.67
N GLU A 108 11.20 -1.87 -1.40
CA GLU A 108 10.98 -3.25 -0.95
C GLU A 108 9.79 -3.32 0.01
N GLY A 109 8.99 -4.38 -0.10
CA GLY A 109 7.87 -4.66 0.82
C GLY A 109 6.52 -4.11 0.37
N LEU A 110 6.39 -3.68 -0.90
CA LEU A 110 5.14 -3.13 -1.42
C LEU A 110 4.19 -4.24 -1.87
N ASP A 111 2.96 -4.22 -1.37
CA ASP A 111 1.97 -5.30 -1.52
C ASP A 111 0.99 -5.09 -2.69
N ILE A 112 1.53 -4.76 -3.87
CA ILE A 112 0.73 -4.42 -5.05
C ILE A 112 1.21 -5.10 -6.33
N ILE A 113 0.28 -5.29 -7.25
CA ILE A 113 0.56 -5.80 -8.59
C ILE A 113 1.18 -4.74 -9.50
N ASN A 114 1.80 -5.19 -10.59
CA ASN A 114 2.32 -4.34 -11.66
C ASN A 114 1.23 -3.39 -12.20
N ASP A 115 1.65 -2.23 -12.68
CA ASP A 115 0.82 -1.15 -13.22
C ASP A 115 -0.14 -0.49 -12.21
N THR A 116 -0.05 -0.84 -10.91
CA THR A 116 -0.85 -0.21 -9.87
C THR A 116 -0.60 1.31 -9.82
N PRO A 117 -1.63 2.15 -9.98
CA PRO A 117 -1.48 3.61 -9.93
C PRO A 117 -1.08 4.11 -8.54
N ILE A 118 -0.12 5.02 -8.50
CA ILE A 118 0.34 5.69 -7.27
C ILE A 118 -0.38 7.02 -7.12
N LEU A 119 -0.98 7.24 -5.95
CA LEU A 119 -1.77 8.42 -5.63
C LEU A 119 -0.99 9.44 -4.81
N ASP A 120 -0.16 8.99 -3.86
CA ASP A 120 0.65 9.87 -3.02
C ASP A 120 1.83 9.10 -2.38
N ILE A 121 2.87 9.82 -1.98
CA ILE A 121 4.04 9.28 -1.26
C ILE A 121 4.38 10.23 -0.11
N LYS A 122 4.67 9.67 1.07
CA LYS A 122 5.07 10.45 2.25
C LYS A 122 6.28 9.83 2.93
N PRO A 123 7.18 10.63 3.52
CA PRO A 123 8.23 10.10 4.37
C PRO A 123 7.63 9.42 5.61
N TYR A 124 8.14 8.25 5.97
CA TYR A 124 7.84 7.66 7.26
C TYR A 124 8.51 8.49 8.36
N THR A 125 7.71 9.02 9.28
CA THR A 125 8.14 9.92 10.34
C THR A 125 7.71 9.34 11.69
N PRO A 126 8.63 8.76 12.49
CA PRO A 126 8.28 8.06 13.72
C PRO A 126 7.44 8.89 14.70
N GLN A 127 7.64 10.21 14.74
CA GLN A 127 6.89 11.14 15.58
C GLN A 127 5.39 11.21 15.23
N TYR A 128 5.02 10.86 14.00
CA TYR A 128 3.63 10.81 13.53
C TYR A 128 3.10 9.38 13.39
N ASP A 129 3.97 8.43 13.02
CA ASP A 129 3.55 7.11 12.56
C ASP A 129 3.69 5.98 13.60
N VAL A 130 4.56 6.13 14.61
CA VAL A 130 4.73 5.13 15.67
C VAL A 130 3.69 5.34 16.76
N VAL A 131 3.06 4.23 17.19
CA VAL A 131 2.13 4.20 18.33
C VAL A 131 2.56 3.10 19.29
N ASP A 132 2.97 3.47 20.51
CA ASP A 132 3.56 2.52 21.46
C ASP A 132 2.53 1.57 22.11
N SER A 133 1.31 2.04 22.34
CA SER A 133 0.25 1.31 23.08
C SER A 133 -0.96 1.01 22.21
N VAL A 134 -0.77 0.17 21.20
CA VAL A 134 -1.83 -0.25 20.28
C VAL A 134 -2.72 -1.34 20.89
N LYS A 135 -4.02 -1.29 20.55
CA LYS A 135 -4.96 -2.39 20.77
C LYS A 135 -5.44 -2.87 19.41
N VAL A 136 -5.23 -4.15 19.12
CA VAL A 136 -5.74 -4.83 17.94
C VAL A 136 -6.58 -6.04 18.36
N PRO A 137 -7.61 -6.43 17.59
CA PRO A 137 -8.33 -7.67 17.87
C PRO A 137 -7.42 -8.90 17.76
N ASP A 138 -7.60 -9.88 18.65
CA ASP A 138 -6.76 -11.10 18.69
C ASP A 138 -6.72 -11.87 17.35
N TRP A 139 -7.79 -11.76 16.56
CA TRP A 139 -7.87 -12.44 15.27
C TRP A 139 -6.88 -11.91 14.23
N VAL A 140 -6.36 -10.69 14.40
CA VAL A 140 -5.34 -10.09 13.50
C VAL A 140 -4.05 -10.90 13.53
N ASN A 141 -3.68 -11.46 14.69
CA ASN A 141 -2.49 -12.31 14.85
C ASN A 141 -2.61 -13.69 14.15
N ARG A 142 -3.76 -13.99 13.53
CA ARG A 142 -4.02 -15.22 12.76
C ARG A 142 -4.00 -15.00 11.25
N LEU A 143 -3.68 -13.77 10.81
CA LEU A 143 -3.47 -13.43 9.40
C LEU A 143 -2.03 -13.74 8.97
N ASP A 144 -1.84 -13.93 7.66
CA ASP A 144 -0.51 -14.11 7.05
C ASP A 144 0.01 -12.73 6.63
N TYR A 145 1.29 -12.45 6.89
CA TYR A 145 1.98 -11.22 6.49
C TYR A 145 3.22 -11.58 5.68
#